data_AF-A0A9P6ERL2-F1
#
_entry.id   AF-A0A9P6ERL2-F1
#
_cell.length_a   1.000
_cell.length_b   1.000
_cell.length_c   1.000
_cell.angle_alpha   90.00
_cell.angle_beta   90.00
_cell.angle_gamma   90.00
#
_symmetry.space_group_name_H-M   'P 1'
#
loop_
_entity.id
_entity.type
_entity.pdbx_description
1 polymer ?
#
loop_
_entity_poly.entity_id
_entity_poly.type
_entity_poly.pdbx_seq_one_letter_code
_entity_poly.pdbx_strand_id
1 'polypeptide(L)'
;MELEERKPYCTQVKIITWNVDMMSPHPEERLTTVLRHIEMDVLKCKNLSSPPEPCCILLQEVKDTVIPRLLEDEWVRRWFVVTPFTKDKWPEEAWYGNITLVSRSLHIAECHILHYGLTAMQRTALCVKLKLNHPGTHEKAIISIVNTHLESLKDGAIARPKQMEMCARFLRLRGVHGGIVAGDMNSISPEDGTIGKEVGLRDAWRQGDVEDGKTWGFQGQNEGKFPTNRLDKIFYLAGMGYKVEEPRRIGVGLKIRPGEEDEHWVSDHYGLETTLQMLKPRSNSAFFVSRNSLPHNHEVRYFRFRRRRSGRYCQCSTAWYQHPVSLNVLAKVSNIKLNPLNRSTTGVVVCQPLLLQWQGGQCDVVPGGDPSGTALIDFGKQTGNQLTWTVNVTTGTSIVLTIKDQTGTTAQSAPFSPTGTDTSCIGNGGGSSGGSSGSGSSASGSPSTTAGTTPKPATTTTTGAGGSSGSSTKPAGSGSSAGASTAPKPSNAASALGVQAGLLGAVSAAIFALVA
;
A
#
# COMPACT_ATOMS: atom_id res chain seq x y z
N MET A 1 -13.84 36.04 -9.83
CA MET A 1 -13.71 34.57 -10.02
C MET A 1 -12.68 34.34 -11.12
N GLU A 2 -11.50 34.89 -10.90
CA GLU A 2 -10.46 35.12 -11.91
C GLU A 2 -9.15 35.17 -11.10
N LEU A 3 -8.03 34.71 -11.66
CA LEU A 3 -6.75 34.51 -10.95
C LEU A 3 -6.70 33.32 -9.94
N GLU A 4 -7.23 32.15 -10.32
CA GLU A 4 -6.25 31.05 -10.44
C GLU A 4 -5.57 31.25 -11.79
N GLU A 5 -4.38 31.86 -11.79
CA GLU A 5 -3.47 31.70 -12.93
C GLU A 5 -3.33 30.20 -13.16
N ARG A 6 -3.74 29.73 -14.35
CA ARG A 6 -3.71 28.30 -14.69
C ARG A 6 -2.26 27.84 -14.74
N LYS A 7 -1.77 27.39 -13.58
CA LYS A 7 -0.43 26.90 -13.36
C LYS A 7 -0.02 25.99 -14.52
N PRO A 8 1.18 26.16 -15.10
CA PRO A 8 1.58 25.36 -16.25
C PRO A 8 1.66 23.88 -15.88
N TYR A 9 1.26 23.02 -16.82
CA TYR A 9 1.39 21.57 -16.66
C TYR A 9 2.85 21.17 -16.91
N CYS A 10 3.49 20.56 -15.92
CA CYS A 10 4.88 20.12 -16.01
C CYS A 10 5.06 19.04 -17.09
N THR A 11 6.20 19.04 -17.77
CA THR A 11 6.61 18.00 -18.74
C THR A 11 7.45 16.89 -18.10
N GLN A 12 7.86 17.06 -16.84
CA GLN A 12 8.63 16.09 -16.08
C GLN A 12 8.27 16.15 -14.60
N VAL A 13 8.62 15.09 -13.88
CA VAL A 13 8.51 14.99 -12.42
C VAL A 13 9.72 14.23 -11.89
N LYS A 14 10.41 14.80 -10.89
CA LYS A 14 11.40 14.07 -10.10
C LYS A 14 10.68 13.17 -9.09
N ILE A 15 11.14 11.94 -8.97
CA ILE A 15 10.62 10.93 -8.06
C ILE A 15 11.74 10.61 -7.08
N ILE A 16 11.47 10.79 -5.80
CA ILE A 16 12.36 10.40 -4.70
C ILE A 16 11.61 9.33 -3.90
N THR A 17 12.24 8.21 -3.60
CA THR A 17 11.65 7.17 -2.75
C THR A 17 12.61 6.73 -1.67
N TRP A 18 12.09 6.50 -0.46
CA TRP A 18 12.93 6.13 0.70
C TRP A 18 12.09 5.42 1.76
N ASN A 19 12.50 4.22 2.16
CA ASN A 19 12.11 3.66 3.45
C ASN A 19 12.78 4.49 4.56
N VAL A 20 11.98 5.09 5.45
CA VAL A 20 12.47 5.92 6.57
C VAL A 20 12.52 5.19 7.91
N ASP A 21 12.44 3.86 7.93
CA ASP A 21 12.62 2.95 9.08
C ASP A 21 11.85 3.38 10.36
N MET A 22 10.71 2.73 10.59
CA MET A 22 9.83 2.96 11.74
C MET A 22 10.35 2.41 13.07
N MET A 23 11.43 1.61 13.06
CA MET A 23 11.91 0.82 14.20
C MET A 23 12.96 1.56 15.02
N SER A 24 13.96 2.17 14.39
CA SER A 24 15.11 2.73 15.09
C SER A 24 14.78 4.03 15.86
N PRO A 25 15.51 4.38 16.94
CA PRO A 25 15.17 5.51 17.81
C PRO A 25 15.27 6.89 17.12
N HIS A 26 14.83 7.94 17.82
CA HIS A 26 14.79 9.34 17.33
C HIS A 26 14.01 9.57 16.02
N PRO A 27 12.82 8.96 15.81
CA PRO A 27 12.16 8.94 14.50
C PRO A 27 11.77 10.33 13.97
N GLU A 28 11.45 11.30 14.84
CA GLU A 28 11.17 12.69 14.43
C GLU A 28 12.40 13.44 13.91
N GLU A 29 13.56 13.22 14.52
CA GLU A 29 14.82 13.85 14.16
C GLU A 29 15.43 13.21 12.91
N ARG A 30 15.33 11.87 12.82
CA ARG A 30 15.65 11.10 11.61
C ARG A 30 14.80 11.59 10.42
N LEU A 31 13.48 11.71 10.59
CA LEU A 31 12.60 12.24 9.54
C LEU A 31 12.91 13.70 9.19
N THR A 32 13.16 14.56 10.18
CA THR A 32 13.54 15.96 9.94
C THR A 32 14.83 16.04 9.11
N THR A 33 15.81 15.18 9.42
CA THR A 33 17.11 15.09 8.71
C THR A 33 16.94 14.54 7.29
N VAL A 34 16.09 13.53 7.09
CA VAL A 34 15.68 13.04 5.75
C VAL A 34 15.10 14.18 4.92
N LEU A 35 14.18 14.99 5.49
CA LEU A 35 13.58 16.13 4.79
C LEU A 35 14.63 17.20 4.43
N ARG A 36 15.56 17.52 5.34
CA ARG A 36 16.65 18.49 5.05
C ARG A 36 17.60 18.00 3.96
N HIS A 37 17.98 16.73 3.98
CA HIS A 37 18.82 16.14 2.92
C HIS A 37 18.12 16.19 1.56
N ILE A 38 16.84 15.84 1.52
CA ILE A 38 16.05 15.92 0.28
C ILE A 38 15.95 17.38 -0.21
N GLU A 39 15.66 18.33 0.67
CA GLU A 39 15.59 19.77 0.33
C GLU A 39 16.93 20.29 -0.23
N MET A 40 18.01 20.13 0.54
CA MET A 40 19.25 20.87 0.36
C MET A 40 20.24 20.17 -0.58
N ASP A 41 20.36 18.83 -0.50
CA ASP A 41 21.37 18.08 -1.24
C ASP A 41 20.81 17.48 -2.55
N VAL A 42 19.58 16.93 -2.48
CA VAL A 42 18.93 16.23 -3.61
C VAL A 42 18.20 17.20 -4.53
N LEU A 43 17.33 18.05 -3.97
CA LEU A 43 16.56 19.05 -4.71
C LEU A 43 17.29 20.40 -4.85
N LYS A 44 18.37 20.61 -4.08
CA LYS A 44 19.25 21.78 -4.15
C LYS A 44 18.50 23.11 -4.00
N CYS A 45 17.51 23.11 -3.10
CA CYS A 45 16.79 24.32 -2.72
C CYS A 45 17.78 25.29 -2.07
N LYS A 46 17.80 26.56 -2.49
CA LYS A 46 18.76 27.54 -1.95
C LYS A 46 18.47 27.94 -0.50
N ASN A 47 17.21 27.78 -0.08
CA ASN A 47 16.68 28.03 1.26
C ASN A 47 15.22 27.56 1.33
N LEU A 48 14.64 27.54 2.54
CA LEU A 48 13.23 27.22 2.83
C LEU A 48 12.20 27.98 1.96
N SER A 49 12.56 29.19 1.51
CA SER A 49 11.70 30.05 0.69
C SER A 49 11.86 29.83 -0.83
N SER A 50 12.72 28.91 -1.26
CA SER A 50 12.88 28.53 -2.66
C SER A 50 11.98 27.35 -3.00
N PRO A 51 11.15 27.42 -4.05
CA PRO A 51 10.32 26.29 -4.46
C PRO A 51 11.20 25.13 -4.96
N PRO A 52 10.90 23.87 -4.59
CA PRO A 52 11.53 22.72 -5.21
C PRO A 52 11.10 22.57 -6.67
N GLU A 53 11.92 21.90 -7.47
CA GLU A 53 11.50 21.44 -8.81
C GLU A 53 10.27 20.51 -8.71
N PRO A 54 9.47 20.34 -9.78
CA PRO A 54 8.29 19.48 -9.76
C PRO A 54 8.64 18.04 -9.34
N CYS A 55 8.21 17.63 -8.15
CA CYS A 55 8.64 16.36 -7.54
C CYS A 55 7.56 15.65 -6.72
N CYS A 56 7.74 14.34 -6.57
CA CYS A 56 7.05 13.52 -5.59
C CYS A 56 8.08 12.83 -4.70
N ILE A 57 7.85 12.87 -3.38
CA ILE A 57 8.64 12.15 -2.37
C ILE A 57 7.76 11.03 -1.83
N LEU A 58 8.22 9.79 -1.96
CA LEU A 58 7.51 8.56 -1.65
C LEU A 58 8.19 7.93 -0.43
N LEU A 59 7.58 8.10 0.74
CA LEU A 59 8.11 7.56 1.99
C LEU A 59 7.41 6.24 2.32
N GLN A 60 8.20 5.25 2.74
CA GLN A 60 7.75 3.99 3.33
C GLN A 60 8.17 3.94 4.81
N GLU A 61 7.47 3.14 5.62
CA GLU A 61 7.71 3.01 7.07
C GLU A 61 7.67 4.34 7.86
N VAL A 62 6.76 5.24 7.45
CA VAL A 62 6.47 6.42 8.27
C VAL A 62 5.63 5.98 9.46
N LYS A 63 6.16 6.12 10.68
CA LYS A 63 5.45 5.84 11.93
C LYS A 63 4.29 6.83 12.15
N ASP A 64 3.19 6.40 12.75
CA ASP A 64 2.03 7.26 12.99
C ASP A 64 2.35 8.46 13.89
N THR A 65 3.20 8.27 14.90
CA THR A 65 3.63 9.31 15.84
C THR A 65 4.39 10.46 15.19
N VAL A 66 5.01 10.27 14.00
CA VAL A 66 5.78 11.34 13.33
C VAL A 66 4.96 12.13 12.29
N ILE A 67 3.70 11.76 12.06
CA ILE A 67 2.82 12.50 11.13
C ILE A 67 2.62 13.97 11.56
N PRO A 68 2.37 14.31 12.85
CA PRO A 68 2.26 15.70 13.27
C PRO A 68 3.52 16.50 12.95
N ARG A 69 4.70 15.94 13.27
CA ARG A 69 6.00 16.56 12.98
C ARG A 69 6.21 16.81 11.48
N LEU A 70 5.84 15.84 10.63
CA LEU A 70 5.89 15.98 9.17
C LEU A 70 4.98 17.11 8.65
N LEU A 71 3.80 17.27 9.24
CA LEU A 71 2.82 18.28 8.85
C LEU A 71 3.08 19.66 9.45
N GLU A 72 3.90 19.75 10.50
CA GLU A 72 4.34 21.01 11.10
C GLU A 72 5.54 21.63 10.36
N ASP A 73 6.37 20.81 9.70
CA ASP A 73 7.55 21.21 8.96
C ASP A 73 7.27 22.33 7.94
N GLU A 74 8.00 23.43 8.06
CA GLU A 74 7.74 24.65 7.28
C GLU A 74 7.88 24.42 5.76
N TRP A 75 8.89 23.67 5.34
CA TRP A 75 9.17 23.40 3.93
C TRP A 75 8.10 22.46 3.34
N VAL A 76 7.70 21.44 4.09
CA VAL A 76 6.60 20.53 3.70
C VAL A 76 5.29 21.29 3.56
N ARG A 77 4.89 22.07 4.58
CA ARG A 77 3.66 22.88 4.56
C ARG A 77 3.61 23.83 3.37
N ARG A 78 4.70 24.57 3.16
CA ARG A 78 4.83 25.61 2.13
C ARG A 78 4.78 25.01 0.73
N TRP A 79 5.48 23.91 0.47
CA TRP A 79 5.72 23.45 -0.90
C TRP A 79 5.01 22.16 -1.32
N PHE A 80 4.40 21.40 -0.40
CA PHE A 80 3.83 20.09 -0.71
C PHE A 80 2.35 19.94 -0.33
N VAL A 81 1.67 19.04 -1.03
CA VAL A 81 0.43 18.40 -0.61
C VAL A 81 0.80 17.01 -0.10
N VAL A 82 0.38 16.67 1.10
CA VAL A 82 0.71 15.40 1.77
C VAL A 82 -0.48 14.44 1.68
N THR A 83 -0.24 13.19 1.31
CA THR A 83 -1.29 12.16 1.27
C THR A 83 -0.75 10.79 1.69
N PRO A 84 -1.46 10.00 2.52
CA PRO A 84 -2.45 10.51 3.47
C PRO A 84 -1.78 11.46 4.48
N PHE A 85 -2.57 12.37 5.06
CA PHE A 85 -2.12 13.30 6.11
C PHE A 85 -2.55 12.83 7.52
N THR A 86 -3.13 11.64 7.62
CA THR A 86 -3.65 11.03 8.85
C THR A 86 -3.54 9.51 8.73
N LYS A 87 -3.37 8.81 9.86
CA LYS A 87 -3.25 7.34 9.87
C LYS A 87 -4.55 6.59 9.56
N ASP A 88 -5.71 7.27 9.62
CA ASP A 88 -7.05 6.72 9.34
C ASP A 88 -7.24 6.19 7.90
N LYS A 89 -6.28 6.44 7.00
CA LYS A 89 -6.27 5.89 5.64
C LYS A 89 -5.41 4.64 5.51
N TRP A 90 -4.60 4.30 6.49
CA TRP A 90 -3.92 3.00 6.58
C TRP A 90 -4.89 1.93 7.12
N PRO A 91 -4.53 0.64 7.13
CA PRO A 91 -5.34 -0.38 7.81
C PRO A 91 -5.54 -0.05 9.29
N GLU A 92 -6.64 -0.52 9.88
CA GLU A 92 -7.14 -0.08 11.20
C GLU A 92 -6.12 -0.22 12.34
N GLU A 93 -5.34 -1.30 12.35
CA GLU A 93 -4.31 -1.61 13.34
C GLU A 93 -2.91 -1.11 12.95
N ALA A 94 -2.79 -0.33 11.86
CA ALA A 94 -1.50 0.14 11.36
C ALA A 94 -0.93 1.28 12.19
N TRP A 95 0.27 1.07 12.71
CA TRP A 95 1.07 2.06 13.46
C TRP A 95 2.18 2.68 12.60
N TYR A 96 2.32 2.25 11.35
CA TYR A 96 3.16 2.86 10.33
C TYR A 96 2.53 2.69 8.94
N GLY A 97 3.03 3.41 7.95
CA GLY A 97 2.59 3.22 6.57
C GLY A 97 3.31 4.10 5.55
N ASN A 98 2.68 4.20 4.38
CA ASN A 98 3.20 4.95 3.25
C ASN A 98 2.63 6.37 3.23
N ILE A 99 3.49 7.37 2.99
CA ILE A 99 3.09 8.76 2.73
C ILE A 99 3.76 9.25 1.44
N THR A 100 3.02 10.00 0.63
CA THR A 100 3.56 10.70 -0.54
C THR A 100 3.36 12.20 -0.39
N LEU A 101 4.46 12.93 -0.48
CA LEU A 101 4.47 14.39 -0.60
C LEU A 101 4.52 14.72 -2.11
N VAL A 102 3.58 15.53 -2.57
CA VAL A 102 3.48 15.97 -3.98
C VAL A 102 3.73 17.46 -4.03
N SER A 103 4.71 17.92 -4.81
CA SER A 103 5.00 19.35 -4.88
C SER A 103 3.78 20.13 -5.38
N ARG A 104 3.50 21.29 -4.77
CA ARG A 104 2.42 22.20 -5.16
C ARG A 104 2.60 22.76 -6.57
N SER A 105 3.73 22.53 -7.23
CA SER A 105 3.98 22.78 -8.66
C SER A 105 3.37 21.73 -9.60
N LEU A 106 2.91 20.57 -9.12
CA LEU A 106 2.28 19.52 -9.93
C LEU A 106 0.74 19.60 -9.94
N HIS A 107 0.10 18.95 -10.91
CA HIS A 107 -1.36 18.85 -11.01
C HIS A 107 -1.83 17.46 -10.62
N ILE A 108 -2.35 17.31 -9.41
CA ILE A 108 -3.00 16.07 -8.96
C ILE A 108 -4.34 15.93 -9.69
N ALA A 109 -4.59 14.75 -10.25
CA ALA A 109 -5.87 14.35 -10.80
C ALA A 109 -6.72 13.64 -9.74
N GLU A 110 -6.14 12.64 -9.10
CA GLU A 110 -6.77 11.73 -8.15
C GLU A 110 -5.69 11.14 -7.23
N CYS A 111 -6.07 10.78 -6.00
CA CYS A 111 -5.27 9.94 -5.12
C CYS A 111 -6.09 8.70 -4.73
N HIS A 112 -5.46 7.53 -4.71
CA HIS A 112 -6.06 6.26 -4.34
C HIS A 112 -5.15 5.55 -3.36
N ILE A 113 -5.72 4.92 -2.33
CA ILE A 113 -4.99 3.94 -1.52
C ILE A 113 -5.64 2.57 -1.69
N LEU A 114 -4.83 1.55 -1.91
CA LEU A 114 -5.22 0.16 -1.94
C LEU A 114 -4.60 -0.52 -0.72
N HIS A 115 -5.46 -1.05 0.15
CA HIS A 115 -5.05 -2.01 1.17
C HIS A 115 -4.90 -3.37 0.51
N TYR A 116 -3.78 -4.05 0.72
CA TYR A 116 -3.61 -5.39 0.17
C TYR A 116 -4.43 -6.38 0.99
N GLY A 117 -5.28 -7.17 0.32
CA GLY A 117 -6.01 -8.26 0.98
C GLY A 117 -5.14 -9.49 1.32
N LEU A 118 -3.91 -9.53 0.81
CA LEU A 118 -2.89 -10.53 1.15
C LEU A 118 -1.68 -9.78 1.71
N THR A 119 -1.67 -9.59 3.02
CA THR A 119 -0.57 -8.99 3.79
C THR A 119 -0.68 -9.46 5.24
N ALA A 120 0.45 -9.69 5.91
CA ALA A 120 0.54 -9.91 7.35
C ALA A 120 1.03 -8.63 8.07
N MET A 121 1.67 -7.73 7.33
CA MET A 121 2.30 -6.50 7.82
C MET A 121 1.53 -5.23 7.40
N GLN A 122 0.21 -5.33 7.21
CA GLN A 122 -0.68 -4.18 6.96
C GLN A 122 -0.25 -3.31 5.75
N ARG A 123 0.40 -3.92 4.74
CA ARG A 123 1.03 -3.23 3.62
C ARG A 123 -0.02 -2.62 2.66
N THR A 124 0.37 -1.54 1.96
CA THR A 124 -0.52 -0.79 1.05
C THR A 124 0.18 -0.33 -0.23
N ALA A 125 -0.60 -0.03 -1.26
CA ALA A 125 -0.18 0.77 -2.41
C ALA A 125 -0.90 2.12 -2.41
N LEU A 126 -0.14 3.21 -2.41
CA LEU A 126 -0.62 4.59 -2.47
C LEU A 126 -0.34 5.15 -3.87
N CYS A 127 -1.38 5.38 -4.67
CA CYS A 127 -1.29 5.89 -6.03
C CYS A 127 -1.73 7.35 -6.12
N VAL A 128 -0.79 8.23 -6.49
CA VAL A 128 -1.09 9.61 -6.90
C VAL A 128 -1.10 9.66 -8.43
N LYS A 129 -2.21 10.14 -9.02
CA LYS A 129 -2.29 10.37 -10.47
C LYS A 129 -2.00 11.84 -10.78
N LEU A 130 -1.01 12.10 -11.62
CA LEU A 130 -0.58 13.44 -12.04
C LEU A 130 -0.99 13.74 -13.48
N LYS A 131 -1.38 14.98 -13.78
CA LYS A 131 -1.54 15.48 -15.15
C LYS A 131 -0.22 16.14 -15.60
N LEU A 132 0.45 15.53 -16.56
CA LEU A 132 1.67 16.08 -17.20
C LEU A 132 1.38 16.48 -18.65
N ASN A 133 2.17 17.39 -19.20
CA ASN A 133 2.05 17.85 -20.59
C ASN A 133 3.07 17.16 -21.51
N HIS A 134 2.67 16.89 -22.75
CA HIS A 134 3.61 16.50 -23.79
C HIS A 134 4.40 17.72 -24.32
N PRO A 135 5.75 17.72 -24.31
CA PRO A 135 6.56 18.87 -24.68
C PRO A 135 6.22 19.45 -26.06
N GLY A 136 6.00 20.76 -26.13
CA GLY A 136 5.67 21.47 -27.37
C GLY A 136 4.24 21.22 -27.87
N THR A 137 3.32 20.76 -27.03
CA THR A 137 1.90 20.55 -27.36
C THR A 137 0.99 21.02 -26.23
N HIS A 138 -0.32 20.94 -26.44
CA HIS A 138 -1.35 21.08 -25.39
C HIS A 138 -1.92 19.73 -24.92
N GLU A 139 -1.34 18.60 -25.36
CA GLU A 139 -1.80 17.25 -25.04
C GLU A 139 -1.35 16.84 -23.63
N LYS A 140 -2.30 16.36 -22.82
CA LYS A 140 -2.09 16.02 -21.42
C LYS A 140 -2.17 14.51 -21.22
N ALA A 141 -1.21 13.95 -20.49
CA ALA A 141 -1.21 12.57 -20.04
C ALA A 141 -1.50 12.47 -18.54
N ILE A 142 -2.29 11.47 -18.13
CA ILE A 142 -2.44 11.11 -16.71
C ILE A 142 -1.42 10.02 -16.39
N ILE A 143 -0.46 10.33 -15.52
CA ILE A 143 0.65 9.45 -15.11
C ILE A 143 0.43 9.02 -13.67
N SER A 144 0.38 7.71 -13.42
CA SER A 144 0.27 7.16 -12.06
C SER A 144 1.64 7.07 -11.40
N ILE A 145 1.76 7.60 -10.19
CA ILE A 145 2.93 7.49 -9.32
C ILE A 145 2.50 6.63 -8.13
N VAL A 146 2.97 5.38 -8.07
CA VAL A 146 2.59 4.43 -7.01
C VAL A 146 3.73 4.30 -6.01
N ASN A 147 3.48 4.70 -4.77
CA ASN A 147 4.29 4.42 -3.58
C ASN A 147 3.82 3.09 -2.97
N THR A 148 4.73 2.15 -2.72
CA THR A 148 4.40 0.90 -2.03
C THR A 148 5.54 0.44 -1.14
N HIS A 149 5.17 -0.34 -0.14
CA HIS A 149 6.07 -1.22 0.59
C HIS A 149 5.53 -2.63 0.43
N LEU A 150 6.26 -3.53 -0.23
CA LEU A 150 5.81 -4.92 -0.40
C LEU A 150 6.16 -5.78 0.82
N GLU A 151 5.47 -6.92 0.98
CA GLU A 151 5.61 -7.81 2.14
C GLU A 151 7.07 -8.18 2.43
N SER A 152 7.51 -7.95 3.68
CA SER A 152 8.90 -8.17 4.08
C SER A 152 9.18 -9.62 4.49
N LEU A 153 10.45 -9.89 4.82
CA LEU A 153 10.95 -11.21 5.23
C LEU A 153 10.76 -12.30 4.15
N LYS A 154 11.23 -13.51 4.43
CA LYS A 154 11.12 -14.63 3.48
C LYS A 154 9.67 -15.09 3.29
N ASP A 155 8.89 -15.09 4.36
CA ASP A 155 7.50 -15.54 4.36
C ASP A 155 6.59 -14.64 3.49
N GLY A 156 6.97 -13.36 3.31
CA GLY A 156 6.31 -12.44 2.39
C GLY A 156 6.44 -12.80 0.89
N ALA A 157 7.31 -13.75 0.51
CA ALA A 157 7.57 -14.11 -0.89
C ALA A 157 6.32 -14.55 -1.67
N ILE A 158 5.33 -15.15 -0.99
CA ILE A 158 4.06 -15.55 -1.63
C ILE A 158 3.18 -14.32 -1.91
N ALA A 159 3.26 -13.28 -1.08
CA ALA A 159 2.44 -12.07 -1.18
C ALA A 159 3.00 -11.07 -2.20
N ARG A 160 4.33 -10.84 -2.21
CA ARG A 160 4.99 -9.82 -3.05
C ARG A 160 4.58 -9.85 -4.53
N PRO A 161 4.49 -11.01 -5.23
CA PRO A 161 4.06 -11.05 -6.63
C PRO A 161 2.64 -10.52 -6.84
N LYS A 162 1.71 -10.86 -5.94
CA LYS A 162 0.30 -10.43 -6.02
C LYS A 162 0.11 -8.97 -5.65
N GLN A 163 0.87 -8.48 -4.68
CA GLN A 163 0.91 -7.07 -4.32
C GLN A 163 1.45 -6.23 -5.50
N MET A 164 2.55 -6.67 -6.11
CA MET A 164 3.14 -6.00 -7.27
C MET A 164 2.24 -6.05 -8.52
N GLU A 165 1.51 -7.15 -8.74
CA GLU A 165 0.47 -7.24 -9.77
C GLU A 165 -0.61 -6.17 -9.58
N MET A 166 -1.06 -5.96 -8.35
CA MET A 166 -2.04 -4.92 -8.02
C MET A 166 -1.49 -3.50 -8.22
N CYS A 167 -0.25 -3.23 -7.81
CA CYS A 167 0.45 -1.98 -8.17
C CYS A 167 0.48 -1.73 -9.68
N ALA A 168 0.85 -2.76 -10.45
CA ALA A 168 0.96 -2.69 -11.90
C ALA A 168 -0.38 -2.45 -12.63
N ARG A 169 -1.53 -2.63 -11.96
CA ARG A 169 -2.86 -2.30 -12.49
C ARG A 169 -3.15 -0.80 -12.48
N PHE A 170 -2.65 -0.03 -11.51
CA PHE A 170 -2.85 1.43 -11.48
C PHE A 170 -2.36 2.11 -12.77
N LEU A 171 -1.21 1.67 -13.28
CA LEU A 171 -0.57 2.15 -14.51
C LEU A 171 -1.37 1.85 -15.80
N ARG A 172 -2.42 1.02 -15.70
CA ARG A 172 -3.21 0.51 -16.83
C ARG A 172 -4.72 0.75 -16.67
N LEU A 173 -5.13 1.52 -15.66
CA LEU A 173 -6.53 1.90 -15.47
C LEU A 173 -7.03 2.75 -16.65
N ARG A 174 -8.33 2.66 -16.96
CA ARG A 174 -8.94 3.48 -18.01
C ARG A 174 -8.70 4.97 -17.73
N GLY A 175 -8.18 5.70 -18.72
CA GLY A 175 -7.82 7.11 -18.60
C GLY A 175 -6.43 7.39 -18.04
N VAL A 176 -5.70 6.37 -17.55
CA VAL A 176 -4.27 6.46 -17.22
C VAL A 176 -3.45 6.15 -18.47
N HIS A 177 -2.45 7.00 -18.75
CA HIS A 177 -1.54 6.86 -19.89
C HIS A 177 -0.34 5.96 -19.57
N GLY A 178 0.04 5.86 -18.30
CA GLY A 178 1.12 5.01 -17.82
C GLY A 178 1.51 5.38 -16.40
N GLY A 179 2.75 5.12 -16.01
CA GLY A 179 3.24 5.46 -14.68
C GLY A 179 4.50 4.74 -14.23
N ILE A 180 4.74 4.88 -12.93
CA ILE A 180 5.79 4.19 -12.18
C ILE A 180 5.23 3.53 -10.91
N VAL A 181 5.96 2.53 -10.41
CA VAL A 181 5.82 1.98 -9.05
C VAL A 181 7.19 2.07 -8.40
N ALA A 182 7.26 2.65 -7.20
CA ALA A 182 8.51 2.88 -6.48
C ALA A 182 8.32 2.69 -4.96
N GLY A 183 9.41 2.36 -4.28
CA GLY A 183 9.46 2.07 -2.85
C GLY A 183 10.26 0.82 -2.53
N ASP A 184 10.16 0.38 -1.28
CA ASP A 184 10.74 -0.89 -0.84
C ASP A 184 9.94 -2.07 -1.41
N MET A 185 10.56 -2.80 -2.33
CA MET A 185 9.96 -3.97 -2.96
C MET A 185 10.22 -5.26 -2.18
N ASN A 186 10.99 -5.20 -1.08
CA ASN A 186 11.49 -6.35 -0.33
C ASN A 186 12.03 -7.45 -1.26
N SER A 187 12.88 -7.05 -2.21
CA SER A 187 13.45 -7.96 -3.21
C SER A 187 14.55 -8.85 -2.62
N ILE A 188 14.18 -9.69 -1.66
CA ILE A 188 15.08 -10.42 -0.77
C ILE A 188 15.74 -11.61 -1.48
N SER A 189 14.99 -12.33 -2.32
CA SER A 189 15.44 -13.53 -3.04
C SER A 189 15.72 -13.26 -4.53
N PRO A 190 16.49 -14.12 -5.22
CA PRO A 190 16.67 -14.05 -6.68
C PRO A 190 15.34 -14.05 -7.45
N GLU A 191 14.35 -14.81 -6.96
CA GLU A 191 13.00 -14.90 -7.50
C GLU A 191 12.29 -13.55 -7.46
N ASP A 192 12.41 -12.81 -6.34
CA ASP A 192 11.86 -11.46 -6.21
C ASP A 192 12.43 -10.47 -7.25
N GLY A 193 13.64 -10.73 -7.75
CA GLY A 193 14.28 -10.00 -8.83
C GLY A 193 13.48 -9.99 -10.14
N THR A 194 12.60 -10.98 -10.35
CA THR A 194 11.83 -11.13 -11.59
C THR A 194 10.40 -10.59 -11.53
N ILE A 195 9.84 -10.37 -10.34
CA ILE A 195 8.42 -9.99 -10.14
C ILE A 195 8.01 -8.78 -10.99
N GLY A 196 8.80 -7.71 -11.00
CA GLY A 196 8.49 -6.49 -11.78
C GLY A 196 8.39 -6.75 -13.31
N LYS A 197 9.21 -7.68 -13.82
CA LYS A 197 9.22 -8.09 -15.23
C LYS A 197 8.01 -8.97 -15.57
N GLU A 198 7.60 -9.85 -14.65
CA GLU A 198 6.44 -10.74 -14.83
C GLU A 198 5.14 -9.95 -14.96
N VAL A 199 4.98 -8.86 -14.20
CA VAL A 199 3.84 -7.93 -14.32
C VAL A 199 3.99 -6.93 -15.48
N GLY A 200 4.96 -7.17 -16.38
CA GLY A 200 5.18 -6.41 -17.62
C GLY A 200 5.71 -4.99 -17.40
N LEU A 201 6.41 -4.73 -16.30
CA LEU A 201 7.10 -3.47 -16.04
C LEU A 201 8.61 -3.62 -16.29
N ARG A 202 9.29 -2.48 -16.45
CA ARG A 202 10.74 -2.42 -16.63
C ARG A 202 11.38 -1.76 -15.42
N ASP A 203 12.51 -2.29 -14.95
CA ASP A 203 13.34 -1.60 -13.95
C ASP A 203 13.96 -0.34 -14.56
N ALA A 204 13.96 0.76 -13.79
CA ALA A 204 14.68 1.97 -14.13
C ALA A 204 16.19 1.77 -14.03
N TRP A 205 16.66 0.93 -13.10
CA TRP A 205 18.04 0.45 -13.00
C TRP A 205 18.36 -0.54 -14.11
N ARG A 206 19.55 -0.42 -14.73
CA ARG A 206 19.91 -1.16 -15.95
C ARG A 206 21.17 -2.00 -15.83
N GLN A 207 21.97 -1.76 -14.79
CA GLN A 207 23.28 -2.39 -14.59
C GLN A 207 23.22 -3.80 -13.98
N GLY A 208 22.02 -4.32 -13.68
CA GLY A 208 21.83 -5.66 -13.11
C GLY A 208 22.05 -5.68 -11.59
N ASP A 209 22.34 -6.86 -11.04
CA ASP A 209 22.56 -7.03 -9.60
C ASP A 209 24.04 -6.82 -9.26
N VAL A 210 24.39 -5.57 -8.94
CA VAL A 210 25.74 -5.12 -8.60
C VAL A 210 25.68 -4.24 -7.35
N GLU A 211 26.78 -4.12 -6.61
CA GLU A 211 26.84 -3.34 -5.34
C GLU A 211 26.31 -1.91 -5.47
N ASP A 212 26.48 -1.26 -6.62
CA ASP A 212 25.97 0.11 -6.85
C ASP A 212 24.45 0.21 -6.95
N GLY A 213 23.78 -0.90 -7.28
CA GLY A 213 22.32 -0.99 -7.28
C GLY A 213 21.73 -1.31 -5.91
N LYS A 214 22.55 -1.76 -4.95
CA LYS A 214 22.10 -2.16 -3.61
C LYS A 214 21.78 -0.94 -2.74
N THR A 215 20.70 -1.06 -1.99
CA THR A 215 20.10 0.04 -1.22
C THR A 215 20.03 -0.24 0.28
N TRP A 216 20.34 -1.47 0.71
CA TRP A 216 20.14 -1.90 2.09
C TRP A 216 21.28 -2.77 2.61
N GLY A 217 21.48 -2.75 3.93
CA GLY A 217 22.44 -3.60 4.65
C GLY A 217 23.80 -2.96 4.93
N PHE A 218 23.98 -1.67 4.59
CA PHE A 218 25.25 -0.95 4.77
C PHE A 218 25.32 -0.12 6.05
N GLN A 219 24.18 0.26 6.64
CA GLN A 219 24.09 1.29 7.68
C GLN A 219 23.85 0.68 9.08
N GLY A 220 24.63 -0.31 9.52
CA GLY A 220 24.66 -0.74 10.93
C GLY A 220 23.55 -1.69 11.40
N GLN A 221 22.25 -1.47 11.10
CA GLN A 221 21.16 -2.31 11.67
C GLN A 221 21.24 -3.82 11.35
N ASN A 222 22.10 -4.22 10.41
CA ASN A 222 22.25 -5.61 9.94
C ASN A 222 23.66 -6.20 10.14
N GLU A 223 24.52 -5.57 10.94
CA GLU A 223 25.90 -6.03 11.17
C GLU A 223 25.96 -7.53 11.50
N GLY A 224 26.59 -8.29 10.59
CA GLY A 224 26.79 -9.73 10.69
C GLY A 224 25.56 -10.64 10.41
N LYS A 225 24.35 -10.10 10.22
CA LYS A 225 23.11 -10.91 10.16
C LYS A 225 22.66 -11.27 8.74
N PHE A 226 22.71 -10.32 7.80
CA PHE A 226 22.20 -10.49 6.44
C PHE A 226 23.11 -9.82 5.40
N PRO A 227 23.20 -10.35 4.17
CA PRO A 227 23.98 -9.71 3.10
C PRO A 227 23.31 -8.42 2.61
N THR A 228 24.13 -7.49 2.09
CA THR A 228 23.65 -6.27 1.42
C THR A 228 22.78 -6.61 0.22
N ASN A 229 21.70 -5.86 -0.01
CA ASN A 229 20.71 -6.18 -1.05
C ASN A 229 20.08 -4.93 -1.70
N ARG A 230 19.45 -5.12 -2.86
CA ARG A 230 18.70 -4.13 -3.65
C ARG A 230 17.20 -4.29 -3.37
N LEU A 231 16.76 -3.83 -2.20
CA LEU A 231 15.35 -3.94 -1.78
C LEU A 231 14.49 -2.89 -2.47
N ASP A 232 14.96 -1.64 -2.54
CA ASP A 232 14.26 -0.51 -3.14
C ASP A 232 14.43 -0.48 -4.66
N LYS A 233 13.32 -0.36 -5.38
CA LYS A 233 13.32 -0.35 -6.85
C LYS A 233 12.34 0.67 -7.41
N ILE A 234 12.57 1.06 -8.65
CA ILE A 234 11.66 1.93 -9.41
C ILE A 234 11.32 1.21 -10.72
N PHE A 235 10.10 0.72 -10.81
CA PHE A 235 9.56 0.06 -12.00
C PHE A 235 8.69 1.02 -12.80
N TYR A 236 8.66 0.88 -14.12
CA TYR A 236 7.84 1.72 -14.99
C TYR A 236 7.23 0.94 -16.16
N LEU A 237 6.06 1.39 -16.62
CA LEU A 237 5.46 0.87 -17.85
C LEU A 237 6.19 1.51 -19.05
N ALA A 238 6.96 0.72 -19.81
CA ALA A 238 7.78 1.24 -20.89
C ALA A 238 6.99 1.44 -22.20
N GLY A 239 7.44 2.36 -23.06
CA GLY A 239 6.86 2.62 -24.38
C GLY A 239 5.73 3.65 -24.41
N MET A 240 5.30 4.16 -23.26
CA MET A 240 4.15 5.06 -23.09
C MET A 240 4.49 6.55 -23.26
N GLY A 241 5.27 6.92 -24.29
CA GLY A 241 5.54 8.34 -24.57
C GLY A 241 6.31 9.14 -23.49
N TYR A 242 6.93 8.48 -22.51
CA TYR A 242 7.86 9.06 -21.55
C TYR A 242 9.11 8.20 -21.39
N LYS A 243 10.17 8.76 -20.81
CA LYS A 243 11.35 8.02 -20.30
C LYS A 243 11.43 8.14 -18.77
N VAL A 244 12.09 7.17 -18.15
CA VAL A 244 12.51 7.21 -16.74
C VAL A 244 14.02 7.07 -16.71
N GLU A 245 14.69 7.95 -15.98
CA GLU A 245 16.15 7.97 -15.85
C GLU A 245 16.64 6.85 -14.93
N GLU A 246 17.91 6.49 -15.04
CA GLU A 246 18.49 5.46 -14.16
C GLU A 246 18.62 6.04 -12.74
N PRO A 247 18.09 5.37 -11.70
CA PRO A 247 18.00 5.96 -10.38
C PRO A 247 19.39 6.08 -9.73
N ARG A 248 19.54 7.10 -8.89
CA ARG A 248 20.75 7.35 -8.09
C ARG A 248 20.43 7.22 -6.60
N ARG A 249 21.37 6.66 -5.84
CA ARG A 249 21.28 6.55 -4.38
C ARG A 249 21.42 7.92 -3.73
N ILE A 250 20.64 8.16 -2.68
CA ILE A 250 20.69 9.35 -1.80
C ILE A 250 20.76 8.90 -0.34
N GLY A 251 21.15 9.80 0.57
CA GLY A 251 21.25 9.50 2.00
C GLY A 251 22.35 8.52 2.38
N VAL A 252 23.29 8.23 1.47
CA VAL A 252 24.40 7.29 1.69
C VAL A 252 25.29 7.80 2.81
N GLY A 253 25.33 7.08 3.93
CA GLY A 253 26.14 7.44 5.09
C GLY A 253 25.55 8.58 5.93
N LEU A 254 24.25 8.90 5.79
CA LEU A 254 23.63 10.01 6.50
C LEU A 254 23.22 9.61 7.93
N LYS A 255 23.63 10.43 8.91
CA LYS A 255 23.32 10.27 10.34
C LYS A 255 22.65 11.51 10.92
N ILE A 256 21.86 11.32 11.97
CA ILE A 256 21.60 12.36 12.97
C ILE A 256 22.81 12.47 13.92
N ARG A 257 23.03 13.66 14.48
CA ARG A 257 24.08 13.93 15.49
C ARG A 257 25.48 13.38 15.13
N PRO A 258 25.98 13.59 13.90
CA PRO A 258 27.19 12.93 13.42
C PRO A 258 28.42 13.28 14.25
N GLY A 259 29.06 12.28 14.86
CA GLY A 259 30.21 12.45 15.75
C GLY A 259 29.88 12.76 17.21
N GLU A 260 28.61 12.71 17.61
CA GLU A 260 28.16 12.69 19.00
C GLU A 260 28.03 11.23 19.50
N GLU A 261 27.92 11.02 20.82
CA GLU A 261 27.85 9.66 21.42
C GLU A 261 26.59 8.88 20.99
N ASP A 262 25.51 9.60 20.70
CA ASP A 262 24.22 9.09 20.25
C ASP A 262 24.01 9.25 18.72
N GLU A 263 25.10 9.30 17.95
CA GLU A 263 25.01 9.31 16.49
C GLU A 263 24.21 8.10 15.97
N HIS A 264 23.26 8.35 15.06
CA HIS A 264 22.40 7.28 14.55
C HIS A 264 22.12 7.46 13.05
N TRP A 265 22.11 6.38 12.28
CA TRP A 265 21.75 6.42 10.87
C TRP A 265 20.32 6.93 10.66
N VAL A 266 20.09 7.75 9.63
CA VAL A 266 18.74 8.28 9.34
C VAL A 266 17.76 7.23 8.84
N SER A 267 18.25 6.08 8.39
CA SER A 267 17.51 4.88 7.95
C SER A 267 18.51 3.73 7.80
N ASP A 268 18.07 2.47 7.80
CA ASP A 268 18.88 1.32 7.34
C ASP A 268 18.94 1.23 5.80
N HIS A 269 18.03 1.92 5.10
CA HIS A 269 17.98 2.06 3.64
C HIS A 269 18.67 3.34 3.14
N TYR A 270 19.29 3.25 1.97
CA TYR A 270 19.56 4.37 1.08
C TYR A 270 18.30 4.73 0.28
N GLY A 271 17.99 6.02 0.15
CA GLY A 271 16.93 6.47 -0.74
C GLY A 271 17.34 6.38 -2.21
N LEU A 272 16.37 6.54 -3.12
CA LEU A 272 16.59 6.63 -4.57
C LEU A 272 15.96 7.90 -5.15
N GLU A 273 16.67 8.62 -6.03
CA GLU A 273 16.08 9.64 -6.91
C GLU A 273 16.10 9.22 -8.39
N THR A 274 15.08 9.63 -9.16
CA THR A 274 15.04 9.54 -10.63
C THR A 274 14.15 10.64 -11.22
N THR A 275 14.17 10.82 -12.54
CA THR A 275 13.27 11.71 -13.29
C THR A 275 12.39 10.91 -14.24
N LEU A 276 11.07 11.12 -14.19
CA LEU A 276 10.17 10.77 -15.30
C LEU A 276 10.00 12.01 -16.18
N GLN A 277 10.31 11.88 -17.47
CA GLN A 277 10.20 12.97 -18.44
C GLN A 277 9.32 12.55 -19.62
N MET A 278 8.25 13.32 -19.87
CA MET A 278 7.38 13.16 -21.04
C MET A 278 8.19 13.45 -22.31
N LEU A 279 8.00 12.64 -23.35
CA LEU A 279 8.65 12.82 -24.63
C LEU A 279 7.75 13.61 -25.58
N LYS A 280 8.38 14.40 -26.46
CA LYS A 280 7.69 15.09 -27.55
C LYS A 280 7.01 14.05 -28.47
N PRO A 281 5.72 14.21 -28.82
CA PRO A 281 5.06 13.33 -29.77
C PRO A 281 5.78 13.29 -31.12
N ARG A 282 5.80 12.12 -31.76
CA ARG A 282 6.41 11.97 -33.09
C ARG A 282 5.53 12.66 -34.13
N SER A 283 6.11 13.49 -34.99
CA SER A 283 5.38 14.37 -35.93
C SER A 283 4.49 13.67 -36.96
N ASN A 284 4.59 12.35 -37.11
CA ASN A 284 3.93 11.58 -38.17
C ASN A 284 2.81 10.65 -37.66
N SER A 285 2.35 10.79 -36.41
CA SER A 285 1.12 10.13 -35.93
C SER A 285 -0.08 11.05 -36.04
N ALA A 286 -0.42 11.44 -37.28
CA ALA A 286 -1.76 11.92 -37.60
C ALA A 286 -2.70 10.72 -37.77
N PHE A 287 -3.93 10.81 -37.23
CA PHE A 287 -4.97 9.76 -37.18
C PHE A 287 -4.58 8.54 -36.29
N PHE A 288 -5.46 7.98 -35.44
CA PHE A 288 -6.92 8.12 -35.33
C PHE A 288 -7.37 8.57 -33.93
N VAL A 289 -8.23 9.60 -33.88
CA VAL A 289 -9.27 9.69 -32.85
C VAL A 289 -10.55 9.14 -33.47
N SER A 290 -10.79 7.84 -33.32
CA SER A 290 -12.10 7.26 -33.65
C SER A 290 -13.02 7.38 -32.45
N ARG A 291 -13.98 8.31 -32.52
CA ARG A 291 -15.27 8.10 -31.87
C ARG A 291 -15.97 7.00 -32.65
N ASN A 292 -16.00 5.77 -32.14
CA ASN A 292 -17.19 4.92 -32.08
C ASN A 292 -16.94 3.60 -31.35
N SER A 293 -18.03 3.07 -30.80
CA SER A 293 -18.28 1.74 -30.25
C SER A 293 -17.26 0.62 -30.55
N LEU A 294 -16.76 -0.01 -29.49
CA LEU A 294 -16.15 -1.35 -29.55
C LEU A 294 -17.23 -2.44 -29.43
N PRO A 295 -17.48 -3.27 -30.45
CA PRO A 295 -17.87 -4.65 -30.22
C PRO A 295 -16.66 -5.43 -29.69
N HIS A 296 -16.83 -6.22 -28.64
CA HIS A 296 -15.74 -7.01 -28.05
C HIS A 296 -15.58 -8.35 -28.77
N ASN A 297 -14.52 -8.46 -29.58
CA ASN A 297 -13.74 -9.69 -29.76
C ASN A 297 -12.48 -9.38 -30.58
N HIS A 298 -11.30 -9.55 -30.01
CA HIS A 298 -10.15 -10.11 -30.73
C HIS A 298 -9.00 -10.54 -29.81
N GLU A 299 -8.37 -11.62 -30.27
CA GLU A 299 -7.31 -12.39 -29.65
C GLU A 299 -6.01 -11.63 -29.31
N VAL A 300 -5.31 -12.16 -28.32
CA VAL A 300 -3.91 -11.81 -28.02
C VAL A 300 -2.99 -12.33 -29.13
N ARG A 301 -2.46 -11.44 -29.97
CA ARG A 301 -1.40 -11.78 -30.93
C ARG A 301 -0.02 -11.68 -30.29
N TYR A 302 0.64 -12.83 -30.10
CA TYR A 302 2.06 -12.88 -29.72
C TYR A 302 2.97 -12.39 -30.86
N PHE A 303 3.87 -11.45 -30.56
CA PHE A 303 4.89 -10.99 -31.50
C PHE A 303 6.00 -12.03 -31.68
N ARG A 304 6.08 -12.64 -32.86
CA ARG A 304 7.14 -13.60 -33.23
C ARG A 304 8.36 -12.86 -33.77
N PHE A 305 9.49 -12.91 -33.05
CA PHE A 305 10.76 -12.30 -33.47
C PHE A 305 11.25 -12.89 -34.80
N ARG A 306 11.47 -12.05 -35.82
CA ARG A 306 11.96 -12.47 -37.15
C ARG A 306 13.46 -12.19 -37.28
N ARG A 307 14.30 -13.18 -36.99
CA ARG A 307 15.76 -13.10 -37.18
C ARG A 307 16.08 -13.08 -38.68
N ARG A 308 16.88 -12.11 -39.13
CA ARG A 308 17.35 -11.99 -40.52
C ARG A 308 18.81 -12.48 -40.59
N ARG A 309 19.06 -13.63 -41.20
CA ARG A 309 20.38 -14.03 -41.73
C ARG A 309 20.18 -14.77 -43.05
N SER A 310 21.08 -14.49 -43.99
CA SER A 310 21.15 -15.04 -45.33
C SER A 310 22.12 -16.22 -45.41
N GLY A 311 21.86 -17.17 -46.31
CA GLY A 311 22.93 -17.96 -46.94
C GLY A 311 22.88 -19.49 -46.81
N ARG A 312 22.58 -20.10 -47.97
CA ARG A 312 23.10 -21.38 -48.50
C ARG A 312 22.54 -22.73 -47.98
N TYR A 313 22.30 -23.57 -48.98
CA TYR A 313 21.89 -24.98 -49.06
C TYR A 313 22.53 -25.96 -48.06
N CYS A 314 21.73 -26.94 -47.59
CA CYS A 314 21.93 -28.37 -47.93
C CYS A 314 20.66 -29.22 -47.64
N GLN A 315 20.63 -30.47 -48.13
CA GLN A 315 19.45 -31.37 -48.17
C GLN A 315 19.32 -32.33 -46.96
N CYS A 316 18.12 -32.95 -46.85
CA CYS A 316 17.79 -34.22 -46.18
C CYS A 316 17.98 -34.31 -44.64
N SER A 317 16.97 -34.65 -43.84
CA SER A 317 16.19 -35.90 -43.96
C SER A 317 14.87 -35.84 -43.17
N THR A 318 13.97 -36.78 -43.47
CA THR A 318 12.68 -36.97 -42.77
C THR A 318 12.80 -37.93 -41.59
N ALA A 319 12.28 -37.53 -40.42
CA ALA A 319 11.92 -38.47 -39.35
C ALA A 319 10.62 -38.00 -38.70
N TRP A 320 9.60 -38.86 -38.73
CA TRP A 320 8.29 -38.59 -38.13
C TRP A 320 8.31 -38.96 -36.65
N TYR A 321 7.77 -38.08 -35.80
CA TYR A 321 7.29 -38.46 -34.47
C TYR A 321 5.92 -37.81 -34.27
N GLN A 322 4.87 -38.61 -34.33
CA GLN A 322 3.54 -38.22 -33.86
C GLN A 322 3.45 -38.48 -32.36
N HIS A 323 3.02 -37.47 -31.59
CA HIS A 323 2.38 -37.68 -30.29
C HIS A 323 1.14 -36.79 -30.20
N PRO A 324 0.14 -37.21 -29.41
CA PRO A 324 -1.26 -36.85 -29.66
C PRO A 324 -1.62 -35.43 -29.26
N VAL A 325 -2.63 -34.89 -29.94
CA VAL A 325 -3.29 -33.65 -29.55
C VAL A 325 -4.15 -33.92 -28.32
N SER A 326 -3.64 -33.63 -27.14
CA SER A 326 -4.48 -33.50 -25.94
C SER A 326 -5.46 -32.35 -26.18
N LEU A 327 -6.76 -32.66 -26.24
CA LEU A 327 -7.81 -31.65 -26.17
C LEU A 327 -7.68 -30.94 -24.83
N ASN A 328 -7.12 -29.73 -24.84
CA ASN A 328 -7.23 -28.83 -23.70
C ASN A 328 -8.71 -28.46 -23.55
N VAL A 329 -9.36 -29.07 -22.55
CA VAL A 329 -10.65 -28.61 -22.06
C VAL A 329 -10.51 -27.13 -21.72
N LEU A 330 -11.28 -26.29 -22.41
CA LEU A 330 -11.43 -24.88 -22.06
C LEU A 330 -12.02 -24.82 -20.65
N ALA A 331 -11.15 -24.61 -19.66
CA ALA A 331 -11.57 -24.25 -18.32
C ALA A 331 -12.40 -22.97 -18.41
N LYS A 332 -13.73 -23.10 -18.30
CA LYS A 332 -14.62 -21.97 -18.13
C LYS A 332 -14.15 -21.20 -16.91
N VAL A 333 -13.87 -19.92 -17.05
CA VAL A 333 -13.58 -19.04 -15.91
C VAL A 333 -14.84 -19.01 -15.04
N SER A 334 -14.81 -19.74 -13.93
CA SER A 334 -15.89 -19.84 -12.96
C SER A 334 -16.02 -18.50 -12.22
N ASN A 335 -17.13 -17.80 -12.46
CA ASN A 335 -17.41 -16.49 -11.87
C ASN A 335 -17.95 -16.60 -10.42
N ILE A 336 -17.31 -17.41 -9.57
CA ILE A 336 -17.70 -17.53 -8.16
C ILE A 336 -17.01 -16.44 -7.33
N LYS A 337 -17.80 -15.59 -6.66
CA LYS A 337 -17.28 -14.53 -5.77
C LYS A 337 -18.25 -14.25 -4.62
N LEU A 338 -17.75 -14.18 -3.38
CA LEU A 338 -18.46 -13.49 -2.29
C LEU A 338 -18.47 -11.98 -2.54
N ASN A 339 -19.57 -11.31 -2.21
CA ASN A 339 -19.64 -9.84 -2.23
C ASN A 339 -18.63 -9.27 -1.20
N PRO A 340 -17.90 -8.17 -1.45
CA PRO A 340 -17.07 -7.50 -0.45
C PRO A 340 -17.70 -7.31 0.94
N LEU A 341 -19.02 -7.07 1.04
CA LEU A 341 -19.72 -7.02 2.34
C LEU A 341 -19.61 -8.34 3.13
N ASN A 342 -19.64 -9.48 2.44
CA ASN A 342 -19.42 -10.82 3.01
C ASN A 342 -17.94 -11.18 3.19
N ARG A 343 -16.99 -10.38 2.68
CA ARG A 343 -15.55 -10.56 2.92
C ARG A 343 -15.08 -9.84 4.19
N SER A 344 -15.76 -8.77 4.57
CA SER A 344 -15.52 -8.03 5.82
C SER A 344 -16.48 -8.52 6.89
N THR A 345 -16.21 -9.71 7.43
CA THR A 345 -17.04 -10.39 8.43
C THR A 345 -16.88 -9.83 9.86
N THR A 346 -16.55 -8.53 9.95
CA THR A 346 -16.50 -7.76 11.19
C THR A 346 -17.91 -7.42 11.68
N GLY A 347 -18.16 -7.55 12.99
CA GLY A 347 -19.45 -7.23 13.60
C GLY A 347 -20.55 -8.30 13.45
N VAL A 348 -20.19 -9.56 13.16
CA VAL A 348 -21.17 -10.66 13.17
C VAL A 348 -21.56 -11.00 14.61
N VAL A 349 -22.86 -10.96 14.91
CA VAL A 349 -23.44 -11.21 16.24
C VAL A 349 -24.39 -12.42 16.19
N VAL A 350 -24.29 -13.31 17.18
CA VAL A 350 -25.15 -14.49 17.34
C VAL A 350 -26.62 -14.05 17.50
N CYS A 351 -27.52 -14.80 16.88
CA CYS A 351 -28.97 -14.55 16.82
C CYS A 351 -29.42 -13.23 16.17
N GLN A 352 -28.50 -12.50 15.53
CA GLN A 352 -28.85 -11.38 14.66
C GLN A 352 -28.98 -11.82 13.19
N PRO A 353 -29.83 -11.14 12.39
CA PRO A 353 -29.94 -11.40 10.95
C PRO A 353 -28.75 -10.79 10.19
N LEU A 354 -28.05 -11.63 9.43
CA LEU A 354 -26.94 -11.27 8.55
C LEU A 354 -27.37 -11.47 7.09
N LEU A 355 -27.34 -10.41 6.28
CA LEU A 355 -27.56 -10.51 4.83
C LEU A 355 -26.30 -11.03 4.15
N LEU A 356 -26.37 -12.23 3.60
CA LEU A 356 -25.32 -12.83 2.78
C LEU A 356 -25.58 -12.50 1.29
N GLN A 357 -24.53 -12.09 0.56
CA GLN A 357 -24.59 -11.88 -0.89
C GLN A 357 -23.35 -12.45 -1.60
N TRP A 358 -23.57 -13.07 -2.76
CA TRP A 358 -22.53 -13.71 -3.57
C TRP A 358 -22.80 -13.63 -5.08
N GLN A 359 -21.99 -14.32 -5.88
CA GLN A 359 -22.16 -14.53 -7.32
C GLN A 359 -21.72 -15.95 -7.66
N GLY A 360 -22.55 -16.69 -8.40
CA GLY A 360 -22.32 -18.08 -8.82
C GLY A 360 -22.41 -19.10 -7.68
N GLY A 361 -22.83 -20.34 -7.96
CA GLY A 361 -22.84 -21.43 -6.97
C GLY A 361 -23.81 -21.27 -5.79
N GLN A 362 -23.73 -22.24 -4.88
CA GLN A 362 -24.46 -22.33 -3.61
C GLN A 362 -23.55 -21.92 -2.46
N CYS A 363 -24.04 -21.17 -1.48
CA CYS A 363 -23.25 -20.69 -0.34
C CYS A 363 -23.67 -21.42 0.94
N ASP A 364 -22.71 -21.93 1.71
CA ASP A 364 -22.87 -22.67 2.97
C ASP A 364 -21.86 -22.20 4.03
N VAL A 365 -22.09 -22.52 5.31
CA VAL A 365 -21.17 -22.23 6.42
C VAL A 365 -20.40 -23.50 6.79
N VAL A 366 -19.07 -23.43 6.82
CA VAL A 366 -18.17 -24.55 7.15
C VAL A 366 -17.25 -24.19 8.33
N PRO A 367 -16.63 -25.17 9.02
CA PRO A 367 -15.65 -24.91 10.07
C PRO A 367 -14.44 -24.15 9.52
N GLY A 368 -13.93 -23.15 10.24
CA GLY A 368 -12.79 -22.35 9.80
C GLY A 368 -11.48 -23.13 9.70
N GLY A 369 -11.35 -24.24 10.44
CA GLY A 369 -10.19 -25.16 10.39
C GLY A 369 -10.29 -26.28 9.35
N ASP A 370 -11.48 -26.53 8.80
CA ASP A 370 -11.68 -27.46 7.67
C ASP A 370 -12.69 -26.87 6.67
N PRO A 371 -12.23 -26.00 5.76
CA PRO A 371 -13.10 -25.36 4.78
C PRO A 371 -13.63 -26.33 3.70
N SER A 372 -13.19 -27.59 3.72
CA SER A 372 -13.69 -28.70 2.89
C SER A 372 -14.62 -29.67 3.65
N GLY A 373 -14.80 -29.45 4.95
CA GLY A 373 -15.51 -30.34 5.85
C GLY A 373 -17.02 -30.32 5.67
N THR A 374 -17.71 -31.04 6.58
CA THR A 374 -19.17 -31.03 6.62
C THR A 374 -19.67 -29.63 6.99
N ALA A 375 -20.67 -29.12 6.25
CA ALA A 375 -21.26 -27.82 6.54
C ALA A 375 -21.86 -27.78 7.95
N LEU A 376 -21.54 -26.73 8.69
CA LEU A 376 -22.17 -26.41 9.97
C LEU A 376 -23.59 -25.89 9.76
N ILE A 377 -23.79 -25.08 8.71
CA ILE A 377 -25.09 -24.63 8.23
C ILE A 377 -25.13 -24.86 6.71
N ASP A 378 -25.99 -25.78 6.30
CA ASP A 378 -26.42 -26.00 4.91
C ASP A 378 -27.69 -25.16 4.69
N PHE A 379 -27.67 -24.24 3.72
CA PHE A 379 -28.84 -23.41 3.40
C PHE A 379 -29.78 -24.05 2.35
N GLY A 380 -29.50 -25.30 1.97
CA GLY A 380 -30.23 -26.06 0.97
C GLY A 380 -30.06 -25.46 -0.42
N LYS A 381 -31.09 -25.65 -1.27
CA LYS A 381 -31.08 -25.10 -2.64
C LYS A 381 -31.48 -23.63 -2.64
N GLN A 382 -30.51 -22.73 -2.69
CA GLN A 382 -30.73 -21.29 -2.77
C GLN A 382 -31.18 -20.88 -4.18
N THR A 383 -32.20 -20.03 -4.29
CA THR A 383 -32.64 -19.42 -5.56
C THR A 383 -32.24 -17.95 -5.60
N GLY A 384 -31.20 -17.63 -6.40
CA GLY A 384 -30.64 -16.29 -6.49
C GLY A 384 -29.23 -16.23 -5.93
N ASN A 385 -28.80 -15.03 -5.52
CA ASN A 385 -27.42 -14.75 -5.10
C ASN A 385 -27.34 -13.98 -3.77
N GLN A 386 -28.41 -14.04 -2.98
CA GLN A 386 -28.49 -13.46 -1.64
C GLN A 386 -29.44 -14.26 -0.76
N LEU A 387 -29.17 -14.30 0.55
CA LEU A 387 -30.06 -14.84 1.58
C LEU A 387 -29.84 -14.09 2.90
N THR A 388 -30.87 -13.99 3.74
CA THR A 388 -30.72 -13.50 5.12
C THR A 388 -30.62 -14.69 6.07
N TRP A 389 -29.51 -14.79 6.79
CA TRP A 389 -29.22 -15.85 7.75
C TRP A 389 -29.34 -15.30 9.16
N THR A 390 -30.16 -15.94 10.02
CA THR A 390 -30.08 -15.68 11.47
C THR A 390 -28.91 -16.47 12.04
N VAL A 391 -27.88 -15.78 12.54
CA VAL A 391 -26.58 -16.39 12.90
C VAL A 391 -26.72 -17.33 14.09
N ASN A 392 -26.97 -18.61 13.81
CA ASN A 392 -27.28 -19.68 14.77
C ASN A 392 -26.08 -20.58 15.10
N VAL A 393 -24.87 -20.03 15.01
CA VAL A 393 -23.60 -20.67 15.40
C VAL A 393 -23.11 -20.09 16.72
N THR A 394 -22.62 -20.94 17.63
CA THR A 394 -22.14 -20.56 18.96
C THR A 394 -21.02 -19.51 18.89
N THR A 395 -21.07 -18.52 19.79
CA THR A 395 -20.05 -17.47 19.89
C THR A 395 -18.63 -18.03 20.01
N GLY A 396 -17.65 -17.37 19.38
CA GLY A 396 -16.26 -17.83 19.36
C GLY A 396 -15.96 -18.99 18.40
N THR A 397 -16.97 -19.64 17.81
CA THR A 397 -16.74 -20.70 16.82
C THR A 397 -16.18 -20.12 15.53
N SER A 398 -14.96 -20.52 15.16
CA SER A 398 -14.35 -20.12 13.88
C SER A 398 -15.07 -20.80 12.71
N ILE A 399 -15.62 -19.99 11.81
CA ILE A 399 -16.38 -20.40 10.63
C ILE A 399 -15.91 -19.67 9.37
N VAL A 400 -16.20 -20.27 8.21
CA VAL A 400 -15.94 -19.70 6.88
C VAL A 400 -17.22 -19.81 6.04
N LEU A 401 -17.52 -18.79 5.26
CA LEU A 401 -18.52 -18.87 4.19
C LEU A 401 -17.86 -19.52 2.97
N THR A 402 -18.38 -20.65 2.52
CA THR A 402 -17.93 -21.33 1.30
C THR A 402 -19.01 -21.26 0.25
N ILE A 403 -18.65 -20.84 -0.96
CA ILE A 403 -19.48 -20.99 -2.15
C ILE A 403 -18.94 -22.15 -2.97
N LYS A 404 -19.81 -23.03 -3.48
CA LYS A 404 -19.46 -24.12 -4.41
C LYS A 404 -20.37 -24.12 -5.64
N ASP A 405 -19.82 -24.24 -6.85
CA ASP A 405 -20.60 -24.38 -8.07
C ASP A 405 -20.77 -25.84 -8.54
N GLN A 406 -21.57 -26.03 -9.59
CA GLN A 406 -21.86 -27.33 -10.20
C GLN A 406 -20.64 -27.99 -10.87
N THR A 407 -19.53 -27.27 -11.06
CA THR A 407 -18.25 -27.83 -11.53
C THR A 407 -17.36 -28.30 -10.37
N GLY A 408 -17.77 -28.06 -9.13
CA GLY A 408 -16.99 -28.34 -7.93
C GLY A 408 -16.00 -27.23 -7.56
N THR A 409 -15.96 -26.12 -8.29
CA THR A 409 -15.10 -24.98 -7.95
C THR A 409 -15.63 -24.30 -6.69
N THR A 410 -14.74 -23.86 -5.80
CA THR A 410 -15.08 -23.16 -4.56
C THR A 410 -14.51 -21.74 -4.47
N ALA A 411 -15.15 -20.89 -3.67
CA ALA A 411 -14.63 -19.59 -3.25
C ALA A 411 -15.03 -19.32 -1.79
N GLN A 412 -14.13 -18.72 -0.99
CA GLN A 412 -14.27 -18.68 0.47
C GLN A 412 -14.06 -17.28 1.07
N SER A 413 -14.63 -17.04 2.25
CA SER A 413 -14.33 -15.87 3.10
C SER A 413 -13.01 -16.06 3.86
N ALA A 414 -12.54 -15.01 4.53
CA ALA A 414 -11.65 -15.22 5.68
C ALA A 414 -12.42 -15.95 6.81
N PRO A 415 -11.73 -16.68 7.71
CA PRO A 415 -12.34 -17.19 8.93
C PRO A 415 -12.82 -16.07 9.84
N PHE A 416 -13.94 -16.26 10.51
CA PHE A 416 -14.51 -15.32 11.47
C PHE A 416 -15.27 -16.06 12.58
N SER A 417 -15.51 -15.39 13.70
CA SER A 417 -16.25 -15.95 14.83
C SER A 417 -17.39 -15.03 15.23
N PRO A 418 -18.64 -15.51 15.33
CA PRO A 418 -19.75 -14.73 15.86
C PRO A 418 -19.52 -14.27 17.30
N THR A 419 -20.03 -13.09 17.64
CA THR A 419 -19.91 -12.45 18.96
C THR A 419 -21.27 -12.29 19.65
N GLY A 420 -21.30 -11.92 20.94
CA GLY A 420 -22.54 -11.67 21.68
C GLY A 420 -22.95 -12.81 22.62
N THR A 421 -24.03 -12.60 23.38
CA THR A 421 -24.46 -13.46 24.50
C THR A 421 -25.83 -14.10 24.30
N ASP A 422 -26.59 -13.71 23.26
CA ASP A 422 -27.83 -14.38 22.91
C ASP A 422 -27.54 -15.75 22.30
N THR A 423 -28.33 -16.75 22.70
CA THR A 423 -28.23 -18.15 22.27
C THR A 423 -29.58 -18.73 21.85
N SER A 424 -30.65 -17.93 21.86
CA SER A 424 -32.05 -18.33 21.61
C SER A 424 -32.31 -18.98 20.23
N CYS A 425 -31.45 -18.69 19.26
CA CYS A 425 -31.48 -19.22 17.90
C CYS A 425 -30.63 -20.49 17.70
N ILE A 426 -29.72 -20.82 18.63
CA ILE A 426 -28.79 -21.95 18.46
C ILE A 426 -29.58 -23.26 18.56
N GLY A 427 -29.32 -24.19 17.63
CA GLY A 427 -30.03 -25.47 17.54
C GLY A 427 -31.36 -25.41 16.79
N ASN A 428 -31.91 -24.22 16.53
CA ASN A 428 -33.02 -24.06 15.58
C ASN A 428 -32.46 -24.07 14.15
N GLY A 429 -32.96 -24.98 13.31
CA GLY A 429 -32.56 -25.10 11.90
C GLY A 429 -32.78 -23.78 11.16
N GLY A 430 -31.74 -23.29 10.47
CA GLY A 430 -31.64 -21.91 9.99
C GLY A 430 -32.70 -21.51 8.97
N GLY A 431 -33.82 -20.96 9.43
CA GLY A 431 -34.89 -20.45 8.58
C GLY A 431 -34.39 -19.32 7.66
N SER A 432 -34.41 -19.58 6.35
CA SER A 432 -33.97 -18.63 5.31
C SER A 432 -35.18 -18.08 4.54
N SER A 433 -35.47 -16.79 4.69
CA SER A 433 -36.56 -16.13 3.96
C SER A 433 -36.05 -15.51 2.64
N GLY A 434 -36.39 -16.12 1.50
CA GLY A 434 -36.03 -15.62 0.18
C GLY A 434 -36.93 -14.48 -0.29
N GLY A 435 -36.39 -13.26 -0.41
CA GLY A 435 -37.13 -12.10 -0.90
C GLY A 435 -37.11 -11.98 -2.44
N SER A 436 -38.28 -12.06 -3.07
CA SER A 436 -38.48 -11.77 -4.50
C SER A 436 -39.17 -10.42 -4.71
N SER A 437 -38.70 -9.66 -5.70
CA SER A 437 -39.22 -8.33 -6.04
C SER A 437 -40.49 -8.39 -6.89
N GLY A 438 -41.50 -7.61 -6.52
CA GLY A 438 -42.72 -7.41 -7.30
C GLY A 438 -43.32 -6.02 -7.05
N SER A 439 -43.58 -5.28 -8.13
CA SER A 439 -44.25 -3.97 -8.06
C SER A 439 -45.76 -4.13 -7.90
N GLY A 440 -46.38 -3.39 -6.99
CA GLY A 440 -47.83 -3.36 -6.78
C GLY A 440 -48.27 -2.09 -6.07
N SER A 441 -49.38 -1.49 -6.50
CA SER A 441 -49.74 -0.10 -6.20
C SER A 441 -50.45 0.13 -4.87
N SER A 442 -50.41 1.40 -4.46
CA SER A 442 -51.14 2.10 -3.40
C SER A 442 -52.51 1.55 -2.98
N ALA A 443 -52.75 1.52 -1.67
CA ALA A 443 -54.07 1.72 -1.08
C ALA A 443 -53.95 2.54 0.22
N SER A 444 -54.86 3.50 0.41
CA SER A 444 -54.89 4.44 1.53
C SER A 444 -55.73 3.93 2.71
N GLY A 445 -55.29 4.22 3.93
CA GLY A 445 -56.05 4.01 5.16
C GLY A 445 -55.48 4.86 6.30
N SER A 446 -56.28 5.78 6.82
CA SER A 446 -55.91 6.72 7.90
C SER A 446 -56.82 6.48 9.13
N PRO A 447 -56.70 7.20 10.25
CA PRO A 447 -56.01 6.69 11.44
C PRO A 447 -56.96 6.42 12.62
N SER A 448 -56.47 5.72 13.65
CA SER A 448 -57.15 5.59 14.96
C SER A 448 -56.31 6.17 16.09
N THR A 449 -56.90 7.10 16.83
CA THR A 449 -56.32 7.85 17.95
C THR A 449 -56.36 7.08 19.28
N THR A 450 -55.42 7.38 20.19
CA THR A 450 -55.73 7.58 21.63
C THR A 450 -54.59 8.32 22.35
N ALA A 451 -54.92 9.02 23.43
CA ALA A 451 -54.04 9.87 24.24
C ALA A 451 -52.97 9.08 25.04
N GLY A 452 -51.91 9.64 25.62
CA GLY A 452 -51.50 11.04 25.75
C GLY A 452 -51.61 11.57 27.19
N THR A 453 -50.49 11.69 27.91
CA THR A 453 -50.28 12.62 29.06
C THR A 453 -48.79 12.71 29.44
N THR A 454 -48.25 13.93 29.47
CA THR A 454 -47.06 14.30 30.27
C THR A 454 -47.51 14.74 31.68
N PRO A 455 -46.61 14.74 32.68
CA PRO A 455 -46.28 16.03 33.29
C PRO A 455 -44.79 16.22 33.70
N LYS A 456 -44.46 17.47 34.03
CA LYS A 456 -43.17 18.02 34.50
C LYS A 456 -43.51 19.13 35.55
N PRO A 457 -42.57 19.78 36.25
CA PRO A 457 -41.65 19.34 37.32
C PRO A 457 -42.01 19.89 38.74
N ALA A 458 -41.28 19.43 39.77
CA ALA A 458 -40.87 20.21 40.96
C ALA A 458 -39.45 19.70 41.37
N THR A 459 -38.41 20.45 41.77
CA THR A 459 -38.20 21.75 42.46
C THR A 459 -38.10 21.65 43.98
N THR A 460 -36.85 21.66 44.51
CA THR A 460 -36.33 22.25 45.78
C THR A 460 -34.82 21.87 45.83
N THR A 461 -33.81 22.76 45.87
CA THR A 461 -33.33 23.71 46.92
C THR A 461 -33.05 23.03 48.27
N THR A 462 -31.96 23.25 49.03
CA THR A 462 -30.77 24.17 49.00
C THR A 462 -29.78 23.62 50.05
N THR A 463 -28.45 23.79 50.00
CA THR A 463 -27.60 24.86 50.59
C THR A 463 -26.14 24.33 50.58
N GLY A 464 -25.04 25.10 50.50
CA GLY A 464 -24.81 26.54 50.35
C GLY A 464 -23.33 26.89 50.66
N ALA A 465 -22.80 27.97 50.06
CA ALA A 465 -21.59 28.77 50.39
C ALA A 465 -20.21 28.09 50.69
N GLY A 466 -19.05 28.67 50.34
CA GLY A 466 -18.76 29.89 49.57
C GLY A 466 -17.38 30.50 49.89
N GLY A 467 -16.72 31.09 48.89
CA GLY A 467 -15.50 31.94 49.01
C GLY A 467 -14.18 31.25 49.42
N SER A 468 -12.99 31.85 49.26
CA SER A 468 -12.57 32.98 48.40
C SER A 468 -11.05 33.22 48.50
N SER A 469 -10.42 33.64 47.39
CA SER A 469 -9.25 34.56 47.27
C SER A 469 -7.87 34.26 47.93
N GLY A 470 -6.82 34.44 47.10
CA GLY A 470 -5.46 34.89 47.49
C GLY A 470 -4.37 33.80 47.50
N SER A 471 -3.08 34.05 47.27
CA SER A 471 -2.29 35.15 46.65
C SER A 471 -0.81 34.88 46.99
N SER A 472 0.10 34.84 46.00
CA SER A 472 1.58 34.99 46.18
C SER A 472 2.30 33.90 47.03
N THR A 473 3.62 33.65 46.99
CA THR A 473 4.84 34.42 46.58
C THR A 473 5.94 33.54 45.95
N LYS A 474 6.97 34.18 45.39
CA LYS A 474 8.26 33.62 44.90
C LYS A 474 9.38 33.96 45.91
N PRO A 475 10.48 33.18 46.01
CA PRO A 475 11.82 33.66 45.57
C PRO A 475 12.63 32.54 44.84
N ALA A 476 13.64 32.71 43.96
CA ALA A 476 14.54 33.80 43.52
C ALA A 476 15.98 33.79 44.10
N GLY A 477 16.99 33.58 43.21
CA GLY A 477 18.46 33.66 43.42
C GLY A 477 19.15 32.31 43.70
N SER A 478 20.42 32.01 43.35
CA SER A 478 21.47 32.59 42.46
C SER A 478 22.76 31.73 42.59
N GLY A 479 23.75 31.64 41.69
CA GLY A 479 24.01 32.22 40.35
C GLY A 479 25.53 32.14 39.98
N SER A 480 25.89 32.29 38.69
CA SER A 480 27.30 32.35 38.15
C SER A 480 28.08 31.01 38.10
N SER A 481 29.14 30.78 37.30
CA SER A 481 29.99 31.64 36.43
C SER A 481 30.54 30.87 35.18
N ALA A 482 31.19 31.58 34.25
CA ALA A 482 31.75 31.04 33.01
C ALA A 482 33.21 30.52 33.13
N GLY A 483 33.64 29.71 32.16
CA GLY A 483 35.03 29.31 31.93
C GLY A 483 35.21 28.66 30.55
N ALA A 484 36.28 29.01 29.82
CA ALA A 484 36.49 28.57 28.44
C ALA A 484 37.83 27.85 28.25
N SER A 485 37.97 27.19 27.09
CA SER A 485 39.18 26.99 26.27
C SER A 485 39.79 25.59 26.09
N THR A 486 40.12 25.34 24.82
CA THR A 486 41.18 24.49 24.23
C THR A 486 41.11 22.95 24.26
N ALA A 487 41.26 22.39 23.04
CA ALA A 487 41.52 20.98 22.75
C ALA A 487 43.02 20.62 22.85
N PRO A 488 43.36 19.31 22.78
CA PRO A 488 44.19 18.89 21.64
C PRO A 488 43.86 17.49 21.04
N LYS A 489 44.24 17.28 19.77
CA LYS A 489 44.47 15.95 19.14
C LYS A 489 45.92 15.48 19.44
N PRO A 490 46.22 14.17 19.55
CA PRO A 490 46.43 13.25 18.40
C PRO A 490 45.85 11.83 18.67
N SER A 491 46.03 10.74 17.90
CA SER A 491 46.78 10.43 16.66
C SER A 491 46.11 9.26 15.90
N ASN A 492 46.56 8.94 14.67
CA ASN A 492 46.18 7.69 13.97
C ASN A 492 46.83 6.44 14.62
N ALA A 493 46.12 5.31 14.62
CA ALA A 493 46.73 3.98 14.56
C ALA A 493 45.80 3.01 13.81
N ALA A 494 46.34 2.32 12.80
CA ALA A 494 45.63 1.23 12.12
C ALA A 494 45.91 -0.09 12.86
N SER A 495 44.97 -1.04 12.79
CA SER A 495 45.21 -2.44 13.17
C SER A 495 44.36 -3.35 12.31
N ALA A 496 44.98 -4.36 11.71
CA ALA A 496 44.35 -5.27 10.76
C ALA A 496 43.85 -6.55 11.43
N LEU A 497 42.79 -7.12 10.85
CA LEU A 497 42.51 -8.56 10.70
C LEU A 497 43.06 -9.52 11.78
N GLY A 498 42.16 -9.99 12.63
CA GLY A 498 42.30 -11.24 13.40
C GLY A 498 41.07 -12.12 13.21
N VAL A 499 41.15 -13.11 12.32
CA VAL A 499 40.07 -14.11 12.13
C VAL A 499 40.23 -15.21 13.16
N GLN A 500 39.18 -15.48 13.95
CA GLN A 500 38.97 -16.80 14.54
C GLN A 500 37.50 -17.19 14.51
N ALA A 501 37.23 -18.41 14.02
CA ALA A 501 35.91 -18.97 13.92
C ALA A 501 35.51 -19.70 15.22
N GLY A 502 34.23 -19.63 15.58
CA GLY A 502 33.65 -20.42 16.66
C GLY A 502 32.19 -20.75 16.35
N LEU A 503 31.92 -22.03 16.07
CA LEU A 503 30.55 -22.56 16.04
C LEU A 503 30.01 -22.62 17.47
N LEU A 504 28.78 -22.16 17.69
CA LEU A 504 27.70 -22.93 18.33
C LEU A 504 26.41 -22.10 18.31
N GLY A 505 25.27 -22.77 18.10
CA GLY A 505 23.99 -22.12 17.85
C GLY A 505 23.17 -21.86 19.11
N ALA A 506 22.20 -20.95 18.99
CA ALA A 506 21.03 -20.89 19.86
C ALA A 506 19.81 -20.47 19.03
N VAL A 507 18.71 -21.21 19.17
CA VAL A 507 17.38 -20.81 18.71
C VAL A 507 16.83 -19.79 19.71
N SER A 508 16.39 -18.62 19.24
CA SER A 508 15.72 -17.64 20.09
C SER A 508 14.53 -17.03 19.34
N ALA A 509 13.32 -17.39 19.76
CA ALA A 509 12.08 -16.79 19.26
C ALA A 509 11.89 -15.39 19.84
N ALA A 510 11.45 -14.44 19.02
CA ALA A 510 10.97 -13.14 19.49
C ALA A 510 9.52 -13.28 19.95
N ILE A 511 9.27 -13.20 21.26
CA ILE A 511 7.94 -13.18 21.87
C ILE A 511 7.63 -11.75 22.35
N PHE A 512 6.40 -11.32 22.10
CA PHE A 512 5.85 -10.04 22.57
C PHE A 512 5.86 -9.94 24.11
N ALA A 513 6.13 -8.73 24.62
CA ALA A 513 5.66 -8.32 25.95
C ALA A 513 5.23 -6.85 25.91
N LEU A 514 3.93 -6.61 26.09
CA LEU A 514 3.34 -5.32 26.43
C LEU A 514 3.01 -5.33 27.93
N VAL A 515 2.69 -4.16 28.51
CA VAL A 515 2.22 -3.94 29.88
C VAL A 515 3.30 -3.88 30.97
N ALA A 516 3.79 -2.67 31.20
CA ALA A 516 3.44 -1.90 32.40
C ALA A 516 3.19 -0.43 32.01
#